data_AF-A0AAJ0FKX6-F1
#
_entry.id   AF-A0AAJ0FKX6-F1
#
_cell.length_a   1.000
_cell.length_b   1.000
_cell.length_c   1.000
_cell.angle_alpha   90.00
_cell.angle_beta   90.00
_cell.angle_gamma   90.00
#
_symmetry.space_group_name_H-M   'P 1'
#
loop_
_entity.id
_entity.type
_entity.pdbx_description
1 polymer ?
#
loop_
_entity_poly.entity_id
_entity_poly.type
_entity_poly.pdbx_seq_one_letter_code
_entity_poly.pdbx_strand_id
1 'polypeptide(L)'
;MGSVHASPSVRGWLFNWRLACQRLTAGDNYLESLTEESVTVVYGEINSVSERGHIFDNSNEYAVDVLICATGSDTPSGLDSL
;
A
#
# COMPACT_ATOMS: atom_id res chain seq x y z
N MET A 1 9.08 -23.99 -11.19
CA MET A 1 9.63 -22.98 -10.26
C MET A 1 10.08 -21.81 -11.11
N GLY A 2 9.17 -20.86 -11.38
CA GLY A 2 9.50 -19.66 -12.14
C GLY A 2 10.26 -18.71 -11.22
N SER A 3 11.43 -18.25 -11.67
CA SER A 3 12.19 -17.22 -10.97
C SER A 3 11.37 -15.93 -11.01
N VAL A 4 10.91 -15.45 -9.85
CA VAL A 4 10.31 -14.11 -9.73
C VAL A 4 11.42 -13.09 -9.94
N HIS A 5 11.62 -12.69 -11.19
CA HIS A 5 12.48 -11.56 -11.51
C HIS A 5 11.73 -10.31 -11.03
N ALA A 6 12.00 -9.89 -9.80
CA ALA A 6 11.42 -8.66 -9.26
C ALA A 6 11.79 -7.51 -10.21
N SER A 7 10.77 -6.87 -10.80
CA SER A 7 10.95 -5.69 -11.64
C SER A 7 11.76 -4.63 -10.88
N PRO A 8 12.67 -3.88 -11.53
CA PRO A 8 13.48 -2.85 -10.88
C PRO A 8 12.69 -1.83 -10.03
N SER A 9 11.39 -1.65 -10.30
CA SER A 9 10.48 -0.82 -9.51
C SER A 9 10.20 -1.35 -8.09
N VAL A 10 10.37 -2.64 -7.82
CA VAL A 10 10.15 -3.25 -6.47
C VAL A 10 11.32 -2.97 -5.52
N ARG A 11 12.50 -2.67 -6.05
CA ARG A 11 13.70 -2.42 -5.22
C ARG A 11 13.57 -1.18 -4.34
N GLY A 12 12.77 -0.19 -4.75
CA GLY A 12 12.47 1.01 -3.95
C GLY A 12 11.55 0.75 -2.75
N TRP A 13 10.96 -0.44 -2.62
CA TRP A 13 10.02 -0.80 -1.56
C TRP A 13 10.73 -1.39 -0.34
N LEU A 14 12.04 -1.61 -0.44
CA LEU A 14 12.83 -2.09 0.68
C LEU A 14 12.89 -0.98 1.74
N PHE A 15 12.29 -1.28 2.88
CA PHE A 15 12.15 -0.36 3.99
C PHE A 15 13.50 0.19 4.46
N ASN A 16 13.58 1.51 4.65
CA ASN A 16 14.77 2.20 5.18
C ASN A 16 14.89 2.12 6.72
N TRP A 17 14.03 1.37 7.39
CA TRP A 17 13.99 1.22 8.84
C TRP A 17 14.46 -0.18 9.28
N ARG A 18 14.85 -0.34 10.55
CA ARG A 18 15.46 -1.59 11.06
C ARG A 18 14.41 -2.71 11.14
N LEU A 19 14.82 -3.95 10.88
CA LEU A 19 13.93 -5.12 11.04
C LEU A 19 13.17 -5.09 12.38
N ALA A 20 11.89 -5.44 12.33
CA ALA A 20 10.94 -5.41 13.44
C ALA A 20 10.50 -4.04 13.98
N CYS A 21 10.89 -2.90 13.37
CA CYS A 21 10.24 -1.62 13.69
C CYS A 21 8.76 -1.57 13.26
N GLN A 22 8.36 -2.43 12.33
CA GLN A 22 6.95 -2.74 12.05
C GLN A 22 6.75 -4.26 12.03
N ARG A 23 5.50 -4.69 12.22
CA ARG A 23 5.13 -6.10 12.15
C ARG A 23 5.38 -6.63 10.74
N LEU A 24 6.08 -7.76 10.64
CA LEU A 24 6.25 -8.46 9.38
C LEU A 24 4.89 -9.03 8.93
N THR A 25 4.46 -8.66 7.72
CA THR A 25 3.26 -9.22 7.11
C THR A 25 3.63 -10.54 6.46
N ALA A 26 3.08 -11.64 6.97
CA ALA A 26 3.05 -12.91 6.25
C ALA A 26 1.91 -12.85 5.24
N GLY A 27 2.22 -12.93 3.95
CA GLY A 27 1.22 -12.95 2.89
C GLY A 27 1.71 -13.84 1.76
N ASP A 28 0.99 -14.92 1.50
CA ASP A 28 1.24 -15.74 0.33
C ASP A 28 0.91 -14.93 -0.93
N ASN A 29 1.76 -15.05 -1.96
CA ASN A 29 1.60 -14.41 -3.27
C ASN A 29 1.53 -12.87 -3.29
N TYR A 30 1.87 -12.17 -2.21
CA TYR A 30 1.76 -10.70 -2.16
C TYR A 30 2.57 -10.02 -3.27
N LEU A 31 3.82 -10.44 -3.47
CA LEU A 31 4.70 -9.81 -4.47
C LEU A 31 4.31 -10.22 -5.90
N GLU A 32 3.83 -11.44 -6.08
CA GLU A 32 3.37 -12.00 -7.34
C GLU A 32 2.13 -11.26 -7.86
N SER A 33 1.15 -11.00 -6.99
CA SER A 33 -0.08 -10.29 -7.38
C SER A 33 0.18 -8.84 -7.83
N LEU A 34 1.28 -8.20 -7.39
CA LEU A 34 1.66 -6.86 -7.88
C LEU A 34 2.09 -6.85 -9.36
N THR A 35 2.27 -8.03 -9.97
CA THR A 35 2.67 -8.18 -11.37
C THR A 35 1.52 -8.56 -12.30
N GLU A 36 0.32 -8.80 -11.77
CA GLU A 36 -0.86 -9.15 -12.58
C GLU A 36 -1.34 -7.97 -13.43
N GLU A 37 -1.83 -8.25 -14.65
CA GLU A 37 -2.29 -7.21 -15.60
C GLU A 37 -3.49 -6.40 -15.10
N SER A 38 -4.28 -6.97 -14.19
CA SER A 38 -5.43 -6.32 -13.54
C SER A 38 -5.03 -5.37 -12.41
N VAL A 39 -3.77 -5.40 -11.98
CA VAL A 39 -3.28 -4.67 -10.81
C VAL A 39 -2.46 -3.47 -11.26
N THR A 40 -2.86 -2.29 -10.80
CA THR A 40 -2.09 -1.06 -10.96
C THR A 40 -1.64 -0.59 -9.59
N VAL A 41 -0.32 -0.50 -9.38
CA VAL A 41 0.27 0.06 -8.16
C VAL A 41 0.47 1.56 -8.36
N VAL A 42 -0.12 2.37 -7.48
CA VAL A 42 0.01 3.84 -7.48
C VAL A 42 0.66 4.28 -6.17
N TYR A 43 1.61 5.23 -6.22
CA TYR A 43 2.30 5.75 -5.05
C TYR A 43 2.08 7.24 -4.89
N GLY A 44 1.70 7.62 -3.68
CA GLY A 44 1.65 8.98 -3.17
C GLY A 44 0.52 9.10 -2.18
N GLU A 45 0.08 10.33 -1.93
CA GLU A 45 -0.94 10.63 -0.93
C GLU A 45 -2.32 10.78 -1.55
N ILE A 46 -3.34 10.30 -0.82
CA ILE A 46 -4.74 10.53 -1.18
C ILE A 46 -5.13 11.89 -0.62
N ASN A 47 -5.52 12.82 -1.49
CA ASN A 47 -5.86 14.18 -1.09
C ASN A 47 -7.29 14.27 -0.56
N SER A 48 -8.23 13.61 -1.23
CA SER A 48 -9.65 13.57 -0.84
C SER A 48 -10.39 12.45 -1.56
N VAL A 49 -11.63 12.19 -1.15
CA VAL A 49 -12.53 11.22 -1.80
C VAL A 49 -13.73 12.00 -2.37
N SER A 50 -14.05 11.72 -3.63
CA SER A 50 -15.23 12.23 -4.34
C SER A 50 -16.34 11.17 -4.37
N GLU A 51 -17.47 11.50 -5.00
CA GLU A 51 -18.55 10.52 -5.22
C GLU A 51 -18.14 9.35 -6.13
N ARG A 52 -17.12 9.51 -6.96
CA ARG A 52 -16.71 8.49 -7.94
C ARG A 52 -15.52 7.66 -7.48
N GLY A 53 -14.72 8.17 -6.54
CA GLY A 53 -13.51 7.50 -6.09
C GLY A 53 -12.55 8.45 -5.37
N HIS A 54 -11.25 8.20 -5.46
CA HIS A 54 -10.26 9.01 -4.74
C HIS A 54 -9.53 9.99 -5.67
N ILE A 55 -9.23 11.16 -5.14
CA ILE A 55 -8.45 12.21 -5.80
C ILE A 55 -7.01 12.09 -5.34
N PHE A 56 -6.15 11.89 -6.32
CA PHE A 56 -4.71 11.73 -6.18
C PHE A 56 -4.00 13.00 -6.70
N ASP A 57 -2.72 13.16 -6.37
CA ASP A 57 -1.89 14.33 -6.71
C ASP A 57 -2.17 14.92 -8.11
N ASN A 58 -2.22 16.26 -8.16
CA ASN A 58 -2.53 17.04 -9.35
C ASN A 58 -3.88 16.71 -10.03
N SER A 59 -4.92 16.43 -9.24
CA SER A 59 -6.33 16.28 -9.67
C SER A 59 -6.66 15.06 -10.54
N ASN A 60 -5.83 14.00 -10.48
CA ASN A 60 -6.18 12.72 -11.09
C ASN A 60 -7.21 12.01 -10.20
N GLU A 61 -8.41 11.78 -10.75
CA GLU A 61 -9.48 11.05 -10.08
C GLU A 61 -9.47 9.58 -10.53
N TYR A 62 -9.31 8.67 -9.58
CA TYR A 62 -9.42 7.23 -9.82
C TYR A 62 -10.82 6.78 -9.43
N ALA A 63 -11.68 6.65 -10.44
CA ALA A 63 -13.03 6.14 -10.24
C ALA A 63 -13.00 4.65 -9.87
N VAL A 64 -13.71 4.28 -8.81
CA VAL A 64 -13.77 2.90 -8.31
C VAL A 64 -15.19 2.56 -7.86
N ASP A 65 -15.59 1.31 -8.05
CA ASP A 65 -16.87 0.82 -7.53
C ASP A 65 -16.81 0.51 -6.03
N VAL A 66 -15.62 0.12 -5.54
CA VAL A 66 -15.38 -0.27 -4.15
C VAL A 66 -14.06 0.35 -3.68
N LEU A 67 -14.10 1.04 -2.54
CA LEU A 67 -12.94 1.62 -1.88
C LEU A 67 -12.67 0.89 -0.55
N ILE A 68 -11.48 0.29 -0.40
CA ILE A 68 -11.05 -0.43 0.81
C ILE A 68 -10.00 0.39 1.55
N CYS A 69 -10.30 0.82 2.78
CA CYS A 69 -9.39 1.61 3.62
C CYS A 69 -8.58 0.70 4.57
N ALA A 70 -7.43 0.21 4.09
CA ALA A 70 -6.49 -0.60 4.89
C ALA A 70 -5.42 0.25 5.60
N THR A 71 -5.79 1.40 6.16
CA THR A 71 -4.88 2.44 6.69
C THR A 71 -4.44 2.24 8.15
N GLY A 72 -4.68 1.06 8.73
CA GLY A 72 -4.39 0.78 10.13
C GLY A 72 -5.47 1.31 11.09
N SER A 73 -5.10 1.48 12.36
CA SER A 73 -5.99 1.96 13.42
C SER A 73 -5.24 2.90 14.35
N ASP A 74 -5.96 3.80 15.01
CA ASP A 74 -5.40 4.61 16.08
C ASP A 74 -5.17 3.74 17.32
N THR A 75 -3.92 3.35 17.53
CA THR A 75 -3.52 2.59 18.72
C THR A 75 -3.04 3.58 19.77
N PRO A 76 -3.51 3.50 21.03
CA PRO A 76 -2.96 4.34 22.09
C PRO A 76 -1.45 4.14 22.11
N SER A 77 -0.72 5.26 22.00
CA SER A 77 0.68 5.25 22.37
C SER A 77 0.71 4.76 23.81
N GLY A 78 1.53 3.75 24.14
CA GLY A 78 1.56 3.15 25.48
C GLY A 78 1.93 4.12 26.62
N LEU A 79 1.94 5.44 26.37
CA LEU A 79 2.09 6.52 27.34
C LEU A 79 0.76 7.14 27.78
N ASP A 80 -0.33 6.99 27.03
CA ASP A 80 -1.59 7.71 27.30
C ASP A 80 -2.58 6.90 28.16
N SER A 81 -2.16 5.75 28.67
CA SER A 81 -2.96 4.86 29.54
C SER A 81 -2.33 4.56 30.91
N LEU A 82 -1.41 5.43 31.38
CA LEU A 82 -0.89 5.46 32.75
C LEU A 82 -1.24 6.79 33.46
#